data_AF-A0A816YD47-F1
#
_entry.id   AF-A0A816YD47-F1
#
_cell.length_a   1.000
_cell.length_b   1.000
_cell.length_c   1.000
_cell.angle_alpha   90.00
_cell.angle_beta   90.00
_cell.angle_gamma   90.00
#
_symmetry.space_group_name_H-M   'P 1'
#
loop_
_entity.id
_entity.type
_entity.pdbx_description
1 polymer ?
#
loop_
_entity_poly.entity_id
_entity_poly.type
_entity_poly.pdbx_seq_one_letter_code
_entity_poly.pdbx_strand_id
1 'polypeptide(L)'
;MAHESCMCIYHENADLVLQGISKSLHHLVSMKNLIEETVCTSPSEFCYYRQCVNCRQLKASDILSDGIDIEDSASWSIWKKLNSRYELLHLTGTFRALLEEIDSLWSNFIIHNFYTREQRDYIALIKETSTITTFAVVQAYRPLGPTIL
;
A
#
# COMPACT_ATOMS: atom_id res chain seq x y z
N MET A 1 17.87 -11.65 10.39
CA MET A 1 18.35 -10.61 9.47
C MET A 1 17.22 -10.30 8.51
N ALA A 2 16.42 -9.29 8.85
CA ALA A 2 15.14 -8.99 8.23
C ALA A 2 15.33 -8.01 7.06
N HIS A 3 15.54 -8.54 5.85
CA HIS A 3 15.13 -7.82 4.64
C HIS A 3 13.68 -8.25 4.37
N GLU A 4 12.74 -7.78 5.21
CA GLU A 4 11.33 -8.20 5.23
C GLU A 4 10.37 -7.22 4.54
N SER A 5 10.87 -6.07 4.07
CA SER A 5 10.04 -5.07 3.37
C SER A 5 10.00 -5.35 1.88
N CYS A 6 8.80 -5.50 1.32
CA CYS A 6 8.58 -5.59 -0.11
C CYS A 6 9.03 -4.28 -0.81
N MET A 7 9.97 -4.37 -1.75
CA MET A 7 10.45 -3.23 -2.53
C MET A 7 9.63 -3.02 -3.81
N CYS A 8 8.30 -2.94 -3.68
CA CYS A 8 7.42 -2.70 -4.83
C CYS A 8 6.97 -1.24 -4.88
N ILE A 9 6.50 -0.83 -6.06
CA ILE A 9 5.96 0.50 -6.30
C ILE A 9 4.79 0.86 -5.36
N TYR A 10 3.99 -0.13 -4.93
CA TYR A 10 2.87 0.09 -4.03
C TYR A 10 3.34 0.50 -2.62
N HIS A 11 4.32 -0.20 -2.06
CA HIS A 11 4.90 0.13 -0.76
C HIS A 11 5.67 1.45 -0.82
N GLU A 12 6.49 1.63 -1.87
CA GLU A 12 7.30 2.84 -2.04
C GLU A 12 6.42 4.09 -2.16
N ASN A 13 5.38 4.06 -3.02
CA ASN A 13 4.50 5.22 -3.17
C ASN A 13 3.64 5.48 -1.94
N ALA A 14 3.12 4.44 -1.28
CA ALA A 14 2.37 4.62 -0.04
C ALA A 14 3.25 5.24 1.05
N ASP A 15 4.50 4.79 1.18
CA ASP A 15 5.45 5.33 2.15
C ASP A 15 5.84 6.78 1.84
N LEU A 16 6.21 7.10 0.59
CA LEU A 16 6.55 8.47 0.19
C LEU A 16 5.40 9.47 0.42
N VAL A 17 4.17 9.05 0.15
CA VAL A 17 2.97 9.87 0.38
C VAL A 17 2.72 10.02 1.89
N LEU A 18 2.82 8.94 2.68
CA LEU A 18 2.69 9.00 4.14
C LEU A 18 3.79 9.85 4.81
N GLN A 19 5.01 9.84 4.28
CA GLN A 19 6.06 10.76 4.71
C GLN A 19 5.68 12.22 4.44
N GLY A 20 5.06 12.50 3.29
CA GLY A 20 4.48 13.81 2.99
C GLY A 20 3.45 14.23 4.04
N ILE A 21 2.55 13.31 4.40
CA ILE A 21 1.47 13.55 5.38
C ILE A 21 2.04 13.77 6.78
N SER A 22 3.04 12.97 7.16
CA SER A 22 3.71 13.03 8.47
C SER A 22 4.46 14.34 8.71
N LYS A 23 4.76 15.13 7.67
CA LYS A 23 5.33 16.48 7.84
C LYS A 23 4.31 17.46 8.41
N SER A 24 3.03 17.23 8.14
CA SER A 24 1.92 18.08 8.60
C SER A 24 1.26 17.54 9.88
N LEU A 25 1.41 16.25 10.17
CA LEU A 25 0.94 15.63 11.42
C LEU A 25 1.95 15.79 12.55
N HIS A 26 1.45 16.07 13.76
CA HIS A 26 2.27 16.06 14.99
C HIS A 26 2.56 14.65 15.53
N HIS A 27 1.98 13.61 14.93
CA HIS A 27 2.18 12.22 15.33
C HIS A 27 2.60 11.36 14.13
N LEU A 28 3.44 10.36 14.40
CA LEU A 28 3.91 9.41 13.40
C LEU A 28 2.81 8.39 13.09
N VAL A 29 2.37 8.34 11.84
CA VAL A 29 1.48 7.29 11.35
C VAL A 29 2.30 6.25 10.60
N SER A 30 2.29 5.01 11.09
CA SER A 30 2.90 3.89 10.38
C SER A 30 1.89 3.27 9.41
N MET A 31 2.39 2.72 8.28
CA MET A 31 1.56 1.93 7.36
C MET A 31 0.79 0.82 8.08
N LYS A 32 1.43 0.15 9.05
CA LYS A 32 0.80 -0.92 9.83
C LYS A 32 -0.44 -0.43 10.56
N ASN A 33 -0.32 0.67 11.31
CA ASN A 33 -1.43 1.23 12.07
C ASN A 33 -2.57 1.63 11.13
N LEU A 34 -2.23 2.28 10.01
CA LEU A 34 -3.23 2.71 9.04
C LEU A 34 -3.94 1.53 8.34
N ILE A 35 -3.25 0.41 8.10
CA ILE A 35 -3.90 -0.82 7.65
C ILE A 35 -4.90 -1.29 8.71
N GLU A 36 -4.47 -1.41 9.96
CA GLU A 36 -5.29 -1.89 11.09
C GLU A 36 -6.55 -1.02 11.29
N GLU A 37 -6.45 0.29 11.08
CA GLU A 37 -7.57 1.22 11.19
C GLU A 37 -8.50 1.25 9.96
N THR A 38 -8.01 0.84 8.79
CA THR A 38 -8.83 0.82 7.55
C THR A 38 -9.47 -0.55 7.25
N VAL A 39 -9.31 -1.53 8.12
CA VAL A 39 -9.92 -2.86 8.04
C VAL A 39 -10.63 -3.22 9.35
N CYS A 40 -11.40 -4.31 9.37
CA CYS A 40 -12.03 -4.79 10.62
C CYS A 40 -10.97 -5.35 11.59
N THR A 41 -11.22 -5.28 12.89
CA THR A 41 -10.31 -5.80 13.95
C THR A 41 -9.90 -7.26 13.76
N SER A 42 -10.81 -8.09 13.25
CA SER A 42 -10.53 -9.46 12.80
C SER A 42 -10.77 -9.53 11.29
N PRO A 43 -9.82 -9.09 10.47
CA PRO A 43 -10.06 -8.89 9.05
C PRO A 43 -10.15 -10.22 8.33
N SER A 44 -11.25 -10.44 7.61
CA SER A 44 -11.35 -11.50 6.62
C SER A 44 -10.67 -11.08 5.31
N GLU A 45 -10.48 -12.04 4.40
CA GLU A 45 -10.04 -11.77 3.03
C GLU A 45 -10.82 -10.60 2.39
N PHE A 46 -12.15 -10.62 2.47
CA PHE A 46 -13.03 -9.56 1.94
C PHE A 46 -12.71 -8.12 2.43
N CYS A 47 -12.09 -7.95 3.60
CA CYS A 47 -11.68 -6.64 4.08
C CYS A 47 -10.57 -6.06 3.20
N TYR A 48 -9.60 -6.89 2.85
CA TYR A 48 -8.45 -6.50 2.03
C TYR A 48 -8.85 -6.22 0.57
N TYR A 49 -9.84 -6.93 0.04
CA TYR A 49 -10.39 -6.66 -1.31
C TYR A 49 -11.40 -5.51 -1.37
N ARG A 50 -11.61 -4.77 -0.28
CA ARG A 50 -12.61 -3.70 -0.19
C ARG A 50 -14.05 -4.16 -0.50
N GLN A 51 -14.36 -5.41 -0.19
CA GLN A 51 -15.69 -6.01 -0.37
C GLN A 51 -16.48 -6.17 0.93
N CYS A 52 -15.82 -6.05 2.10
CA CYS A 52 -16.47 -6.13 3.40
C CYS A 52 -17.48 -5.00 3.61
N VAL A 53 -18.72 -5.35 3.98
CA VAL A 53 -19.80 -4.37 4.20
C VAL A 53 -19.50 -3.36 5.31
N ASN A 54 -18.67 -3.72 6.28
CA ASN A 54 -18.37 -2.90 7.45
C ASN A 54 -17.24 -1.89 7.20
N CYS A 55 -16.21 -2.25 6.43
CA CYS A 55 -15.01 -1.41 6.27
C CYS A 55 -14.72 -0.97 4.83
N ARG A 56 -15.51 -1.39 3.82
CA ARG A 56 -15.28 -1.02 2.41
C ARG A 56 -15.30 0.49 2.13
N GLN A 57 -15.96 1.27 2.99
CA GLN A 57 -16.06 2.72 2.84
C GLN A 57 -14.98 3.50 3.62
N LEU A 58 -14.20 2.83 4.48
CA LEU A 58 -13.15 3.49 5.26
C LEU A 58 -12.00 3.87 4.33
N LYS A 59 -11.70 5.16 4.29
CA LYS A 59 -10.56 5.71 3.55
C LYS A 59 -9.37 5.95 4.47
N ALA A 60 -8.18 5.99 3.89
CA ALA A 60 -6.99 6.37 4.64
C ALA A 60 -7.07 7.85 5.04
N SER A 61 -7.58 8.69 4.14
CA SER A 61 -7.75 10.13 4.39
C SER A 61 -8.67 10.46 5.57
N ASP A 62 -9.73 9.68 5.78
CA ASP A 62 -10.67 9.89 6.90
C ASP A 62 -9.95 9.76 8.26
N ILE A 63 -8.92 8.93 8.35
CA ILE A 63 -8.10 8.73 9.55
C ILE A 63 -7.03 9.81 9.66
N LEU A 64 -6.43 10.19 8.51
CA LEU A 64 -5.27 11.08 8.45
C LEU A 64 -5.61 12.58 8.47
N SER A 65 -6.87 12.94 8.28
CA SER A 65 -7.31 14.33 8.18
C SER A 65 -7.67 14.99 9.51
N ASP A 66 -7.65 14.23 10.62
CA ASP A 66 -8.05 14.75 11.92
C ASP A 66 -7.09 15.87 12.42
N GLY A 67 -7.66 17.03 12.74
CA GLY A 67 -6.93 18.16 13.32
C GLY A 67 -6.02 18.94 12.36
N ILE A 68 -6.10 18.77 11.05
CA ILE A 68 -5.31 19.51 10.05
C ILE A 68 -6.20 20.40 9.17
N ASP A 69 -5.73 21.62 8.86
CA ASP A 69 -6.32 22.41 7.77
C ASP A 69 -5.95 21.80 6.43
N ILE A 70 -6.94 21.18 5.79
CA ILE A 70 -6.76 20.49 4.50
C ILE A 70 -6.43 21.43 3.34
N GLU A 71 -6.57 22.75 3.51
CA GLU A 71 -6.19 23.74 2.51
C GLU A 71 -4.74 24.22 2.66
N ASP A 72 -4.03 23.81 3.71
CA ASP A 72 -2.62 24.15 3.89
C ASP A 72 -1.76 23.56 2.78
N SER A 73 -0.66 24.27 2.48
CA SER A 73 0.31 23.81 1.49
C SER A 73 1.01 22.53 1.95
N ALA A 74 1.11 21.55 1.07
CA ALA A 74 1.81 20.29 1.28
C ALA A 74 2.79 20.00 0.14
N SER A 75 3.79 19.16 0.43
CA SER A 75 4.73 18.65 -0.56
C SER A 75 5.05 17.18 -0.33
N TRP A 76 5.03 16.40 -1.40
CA TRP A 76 5.27 14.97 -1.35
C TRP A 76 5.99 14.49 -2.61
N SER A 77 6.47 13.25 -2.54
CA SER A 77 7.11 12.59 -3.67
C SER A 77 6.28 11.38 -4.09
N ILE A 78 6.33 11.02 -5.36
CA ILE A 78 5.68 9.81 -5.86
C ILE A 78 6.36 9.32 -7.13
N TRP A 79 6.51 8.00 -7.26
CA TRP A 79 6.94 7.39 -8.52
C TRP A 79 5.74 7.24 -9.46
N LYS A 80 5.83 7.84 -10.64
CA LYS A 80 4.83 7.70 -11.71
C LYS A 80 5.48 7.18 -12.99
N LYS A 81 4.71 6.44 -13.78
CA LYS A 81 5.16 5.94 -15.08
C LYS A 81 4.91 6.99 -16.15
N LEU A 82 5.97 7.61 -16.66
CA LEU A 82 5.96 8.60 -17.73
C LEU A 82 6.72 8.05 -18.94
N ASN A 83 6.11 8.09 -20.12
CA ASN A 83 6.77 7.65 -21.38
C ASN A 83 7.47 6.27 -21.27
N SER A 84 6.82 5.31 -20.63
CA SER A 84 7.32 3.94 -20.36
C SER A 84 8.44 3.79 -19.32
N ARG A 85 8.87 4.86 -18.66
CA ARG A 85 9.84 4.83 -17.56
C ARG A 85 9.20 5.28 -16.26
N TYR A 86 9.73 4.82 -15.14
CA TYR A 86 9.34 5.35 -13.84
C TYR A 86 10.23 6.55 -13.52
N GLU A 87 9.58 7.63 -13.09
CA GLU A 87 10.24 8.86 -12.66
C GLU A 87 9.72 9.24 -11.28
N LEU A 88 10.63 9.69 -10.41
CA LEU A 88 10.27 10.24 -9.10
C LEU A 88 9.86 11.69 -9.30
N LEU A 89 8.60 11.98 -9.03
CA LEU A 89 8.07 13.33 -9.10
C LEU A 89 8.05 13.93 -7.70
N HIS A 90 8.42 15.21 -7.62
CA HIS A 90 8.24 16.04 -6.43
C HIS A 90 7.09 16.99 -6.68
N LEU A 91 6.02 16.83 -5.92
CA LEU A 91 4.77 17.55 -6.08
C LEU A 91 4.59 18.54 -4.93
N THR A 92 3.95 19.66 -5.25
CA THR A 92 3.47 20.65 -4.29
C THR A 92 1.99 20.91 -4.56
N GLY A 93 1.22 21.14 -3.51
CA GLY A 93 -0.23 21.32 -3.62
C GLY A 93 -0.85 21.61 -2.26
N THR A 94 -2.13 21.32 -2.11
CA THR A 94 -2.81 21.37 -0.81
C THR A 94 -2.71 20.02 -0.08
N PHE A 95 -2.89 20.04 1.23
CA PHE A 95 -2.97 18.81 2.02
C PHE A 95 -4.15 17.93 1.58
N ARG A 96 -5.25 18.53 1.13
CA ARG A 96 -6.35 17.82 0.45
C ARG A 96 -5.85 16.98 -0.74
N ALA A 97 -5.07 17.57 -1.65
CA ALA A 97 -4.54 16.84 -2.81
C ALA A 97 -3.62 15.69 -2.39
N LEU A 98 -2.85 15.88 -1.31
CA LEU A 98 -2.03 14.83 -0.73
C LEU A 98 -2.87 13.68 -0.14
N LEU A 99 -3.97 13.99 0.55
CA LEU A 99 -4.92 13.01 1.09
C LEU A 99 -5.65 12.23 -0.03
N GLU A 100 -5.98 12.90 -1.14
CA GLU A 100 -6.55 12.25 -2.32
C GLU A 100 -5.55 11.29 -2.97
N GLU A 101 -4.26 11.64 -3.00
CA GLU A 101 -3.21 10.76 -3.54
C GLU A 101 -3.08 9.48 -2.69
N ILE A 102 -3.08 9.56 -1.35
CA ILE A 102 -3.00 8.32 -0.52
C ILE A 102 -4.21 7.41 -0.75
N ASP A 103 -5.42 7.96 -0.83
CA ASP A 103 -6.63 7.16 -1.08
C ASP A 103 -6.60 6.48 -2.45
N SER A 104 -6.06 7.16 -3.47
CA SER A 104 -5.91 6.59 -4.81
C SER A 104 -4.97 5.37 -4.84
N LEU A 105 -3.97 5.35 -3.97
CA LEU A 105 -3.00 4.26 -3.83
C LEU A 105 -3.53 3.14 -2.92
N TRP A 106 -4.34 3.50 -1.93
CA TRP A 106 -4.62 2.69 -0.75
C TRP A 106 -5.24 1.33 -1.07
N SER A 107 -6.21 1.29 -1.99
CA SER A 107 -6.91 0.03 -2.33
C SER A 107 -5.95 -1.01 -2.91
N ASN A 108 -5.07 -0.60 -3.84
CA ASN A 108 -4.08 -1.51 -4.43
C ASN A 108 -3.02 -1.93 -3.42
N PHE A 109 -2.59 -0.99 -2.57
CA PHE A 109 -1.64 -1.25 -1.50
C PHE A 109 -2.15 -2.32 -0.52
N ILE A 110 -3.39 -2.20 -0.05
CA ILE A 110 -4.00 -3.13 0.91
C ILE A 110 -4.11 -4.54 0.35
N ILE A 111 -4.57 -4.67 -0.90
CA ILE A 111 -4.65 -5.96 -1.59
C ILE A 111 -3.25 -6.57 -1.74
N HIS A 112 -2.27 -5.77 -2.14
CA HIS A 112 -0.90 -6.22 -2.30
C HIS A 112 -0.26 -6.66 -0.96
N ASN A 113 -0.53 -5.92 0.12
CA ASN A 113 -0.06 -6.26 1.46
C ASN A 113 -0.63 -7.61 1.92
N PHE A 114 -1.92 -7.86 1.65
CA PHE A 114 -2.55 -9.16 1.90
C PHE A 114 -1.84 -10.28 1.13
N TYR A 115 -1.74 -10.18 -0.20
CA TYR A 115 -1.12 -11.23 -1.01
C TYR A 115 0.34 -11.51 -0.63
N THR A 116 1.14 -10.48 -0.37
CA THR A 116 2.54 -10.65 0.03
C THR A 116 2.67 -11.33 1.39
N ARG A 117 1.74 -11.08 2.32
CA ARG A 117 1.66 -11.82 3.58
C ARG A 117 1.32 -13.28 3.35
N GLU A 118 0.23 -13.58 2.65
CA GLU A 118 -0.20 -14.96 2.38
C GLU A 118 0.89 -15.76 1.64
N GLN A 119 1.57 -15.14 0.67
CA GLN A 119 2.69 -15.77 -0.05
C GLN A 119 3.86 -16.06 0.88
N ARG A 120 4.22 -15.13 1.76
CA ARG A 120 5.31 -15.33 2.73
C ARG A 120 4.98 -16.45 3.69
N ASP A 121 3.75 -16.48 4.21
CA ASP A 121 3.32 -17.50 5.17
C ASP A 121 3.26 -18.88 4.51
N TYR A 122 2.79 -18.96 3.27
CA TYR A 122 2.82 -20.18 2.46
C TYR A 122 4.25 -20.67 2.17
N ILE A 123 5.17 -19.76 1.79
CA ILE A 123 6.57 -20.11 1.58
C ILE A 123 7.22 -20.58 2.88
N ALA A 124 6.92 -19.96 4.01
CA ALA A 124 7.42 -20.37 5.32
C ALA A 124 6.93 -21.78 5.66
N LEU A 125 5.64 -22.06 5.48
CA LEU A 125 5.06 -23.40 5.67
C LEU A 125 5.75 -24.44 4.79
N ILE A 126 5.91 -24.16 3.48
CA ILE A 126 6.62 -25.07 2.58
C ILE A 126 8.02 -25.35 3.11
N LYS A 127 8.79 -24.33 3.53
CA LYS A 127 10.15 -24.52 4.05
C LYS A 127 10.19 -25.43 5.28
N GLU A 128 9.18 -25.34 6.15
CA GLU A 128 9.08 -26.15 7.37
C GLU A 128 8.65 -27.60 7.10
N THR A 129 7.73 -27.80 6.14
CA THR A 129 7.15 -29.13 5.86
C THR A 129 7.84 -29.89 4.74
N SER A 130 8.74 -29.24 4.00
CA SER A 130 9.43 -29.81 2.84
C SER A 130 10.50 -30.82 3.25
N THR A 131 10.65 -31.88 2.45
CA THR A 131 11.83 -32.73 2.48
C THR A 131 12.98 -32.10 1.69
N ILE A 132 14.19 -32.64 1.82
CA ILE A 132 15.40 -32.17 1.11
C ILE A 132 15.26 -32.17 -0.43
N THR A 133 14.26 -32.87 -0.97
CA THR A 133 13.99 -32.98 -2.41
C THR A 133 12.81 -32.12 -2.89
N THR A 134 12.24 -31.27 -2.03
CA THR A 134 11.10 -30.43 -2.43
C THR A 134 11.60 -29.15 -3.09
N PHE A 135 11.12 -28.88 -4.31
CA PHE A 135 11.43 -27.66 -5.04
C PHE A 135 10.14 -26.82 -5.17
N ALA A 136 10.21 -25.54 -4.81
CA ALA A 136 9.12 -24.60 -5.04
C ALA A 136 9.31 -23.90 -6.39
N VAL A 137 8.35 -24.06 -7.31
CA VAL A 137 8.33 -23.33 -8.58
C VAL A 137 7.46 -22.10 -8.41
N VAL A 138 8.08 -20.92 -8.42
CA VAL A 138 7.35 -19.64 -8.38
C VAL A 138 7.13 -19.17 -9.82
N GLN A 139 5.88 -19.18 -10.27
CA GLN A 139 5.52 -18.63 -11.56
C GLN A 139 5.28 -17.12 -11.42
N ALA A 140 6.22 -16.31 -11.89
CA ALA A 140 6.05 -14.87 -11.96
C ALA A 140 5.01 -14.53 -13.04
N TYR A 141 3.80 -14.15 -12.63
CA TYR A 141 2.78 -13.66 -13.55
C TYR A 141 3.22 -12.27 -14.05
N ARG A 142 3.62 -12.16 -15.33
CA ARG A 142 3.74 -10.87 -16.00
C ARG A 142 2.33 -10.46 -16.43
N PRO A 143 1.76 -9.36 -15.92
CA PRO A 143 0.53 -8.84 -16.50
C PRO A 143 0.83 -8.48 -17.96
N LEU A 144 0.10 -9.12 -18.88
CA LEU A 144 0.04 -8.69 -20.27
C LEU A 144 -0.47 -7.25 -20.25
N GLY A 145 0.30 -6.33 -20.85
CA GLY A 145 -0.14 -4.95 -21.06
C GLY A 145 -1.47 -4.91 -21.84
N PRO A 146 -2.17 -3.77 -21.83
CA PRO A 146 -3.48 -3.67 -22.47
C PRO A 146 -3.37 -4.03 -23.95
N THR A 147 -4.13 -5.05 -24.36
CA THR A 147 -4.36 -5.34 -25.77
C THR A 147 -5.26 -4.24 -26.30
N ILE A 148 -4.69 -3.39 -27.16
CA ILE A 148 -5.43 -2.42 -27.95
C ILE A 148 -6.30 -3.24 -28.93
N LEU A 149 -7.61 -3.12 -28.82
CA LEU A 149 -8.56 -3.36 -29.90
C LEU A 149 -9.24 -2.02 -30.23
#